data_AF-A0A539DQ63-F1
#
_entry.id   AF-A0A539DQ63-F1
#
_cell.length_a   1.000
_cell.length_b   1.000
_cell.length_c   1.000
_cell.angle_alpha   90.00
_cell.angle_beta   90.00
_cell.angle_gamma   90.00
#
_symmetry.space_group_name_H-M   'P 1'
#
loop_
_entity.id
_entity.type
_entity.pdbx_description
1 polymer ?
#
loop_
_entity_poly.entity_id
_entity_poly.type
_entity_poly.pdbx_seq_one_letter_code
_entity_poly.pdbx_strand_id
1 'polypeptide(L)'
;LPYMDVLWISPDPDDVDTVVVGGPLLNAMRGWEVTGAIARSEDGGRTWTPVATGIGRAWSGARCAANPQLMYAATLYGLLRSDDGGRTWSPSAFAGRHIATTGVGGASCDRVYASVWNEGLYRSDDGGSMFTGPLVDGLMLQPGRLAPSPIVVDPANGLHVLGSTHGGLYRTTDGGETWELIAGLGDLQGRRIVESRSTPGLVRLATWGAGVWERAPGAAGWSRVPRDVLPEDFAFGLAETSAGTQLVGGWSPIWRRAVGDAVFLSGATVSAFDFTEGGAGAIWASTQLEGIQRSDDDGRTWTSANGDLPPWPTGAGGAMIDVRRTLVHPTTGRLVIATYGRGIFFSDDGGVRWTAADPDLDTRFMTCLAGFGTPYAMYACTSDAGIFTSTDGGDEWTLLSDGLLSLDTAGVAHDAVSGRTFAGTTEGLYELGGSTWTAFEPGCLPDPGVGEPVVVTDGAAGRFLVVSVAGYGLFRHPL
;
A
#
# COMPACT_ATOMS: atom_id res chain seq x y z
N LEU A 1 -2.54 -13.68 -28.46
CA LEU A 1 -2.98 -12.45 -27.76
C LEU A 1 -1.74 -11.69 -27.30
N PRO A 2 -1.17 -10.79 -28.12
CA PRO A 2 0.15 -10.21 -27.84
C PRO A 2 0.21 -9.22 -26.66
N TYR A 3 -0.92 -8.89 -26.02
CA TYR A 3 -1.01 -7.84 -24.99
C TYR A 3 -1.99 -8.21 -23.86
N MET A 4 -1.94 -9.44 -23.35
CA MET A 4 -2.71 -9.83 -22.16
C MET A 4 -1.76 -9.98 -20.97
N ASP A 5 -2.04 -9.27 -19.87
CA ASP A 5 -1.42 -9.61 -18.58
C ASP A 5 -2.18 -10.77 -17.97
N VAL A 6 -1.49 -11.86 -17.65
CA VAL A 6 -2.11 -13.06 -17.07
C VAL A 6 -2.17 -12.90 -15.55
N LEU A 7 -3.39 -12.74 -15.01
CA LEU A 7 -3.61 -12.64 -13.56
C LEU A 7 -3.91 -13.99 -12.91
N TRP A 8 -4.44 -14.94 -13.69
CA TRP A 8 -4.65 -16.31 -13.24
C TRP A 8 -4.51 -17.29 -14.40
N ILE A 9 -4.16 -18.53 -14.04
CA ILE A 9 -3.97 -19.65 -14.95
C ILE A 9 -4.62 -20.90 -14.33
N SER A 10 -5.28 -21.70 -15.16
CA SER A 10 -5.94 -22.94 -14.77
C SER A 10 -5.71 -24.01 -15.84
N PRO A 11 -4.63 -24.81 -15.68
CA PRO A 11 -4.43 -26.01 -16.47
C PRO A 11 -5.60 -26.99 -16.28
N ASP A 12 -5.93 -27.73 -17.32
CA ASP A 12 -6.89 -28.84 -17.21
C ASP A 12 -6.18 -30.05 -16.57
N PRO A 13 -6.71 -30.61 -15.46
CA PRO A 13 -6.09 -31.77 -14.82
C PRO A 13 -6.20 -33.05 -15.67
N ASP A 14 -7.16 -33.11 -16.59
CA ASP A 14 -7.42 -34.29 -17.42
C ASP A 14 -6.79 -34.17 -18.82
N ASP A 15 -6.32 -32.97 -19.20
CA ASP A 15 -5.72 -32.67 -20.50
C ASP A 15 -4.56 -31.67 -20.38
N VAL A 16 -3.34 -32.18 -20.45
CA VAL A 16 -2.10 -31.39 -20.31
C VAL A 16 -1.95 -30.29 -21.38
N ASP A 17 -2.60 -30.43 -22.54
CA ASP A 17 -2.55 -29.44 -23.60
C ASP A 17 -3.60 -28.33 -23.42
N THR A 18 -4.61 -28.54 -22.57
CA THR A 18 -5.64 -27.54 -22.30
C THR A 18 -5.26 -26.63 -21.13
N VAL A 19 -5.22 -25.32 -21.39
CA VAL A 19 -4.97 -24.30 -20.36
C VAL A 19 -5.90 -23.12 -20.55
N VAL A 20 -6.48 -22.61 -19.46
CA VAL A 20 -7.29 -21.38 -19.45
C VAL A 20 -6.56 -20.30 -18.66
N VAL A 21 -6.54 -19.08 -19.18
CA VAL A 21 -5.96 -17.90 -18.53
C VAL A 21 -6.93 -16.73 -18.59
N GLY A 22 -6.79 -15.78 -17.68
CA GLY A 22 -7.54 -14.53 -17.74
C GLY A 22 -6.78 -13.34 -17.17
N GLY A 23 -7.16 -12.16 -17.65
CA GLY A 23 -6.63 -10.89 -17.18
C GLY A 23 -6.98 -9.72 -18.12
N PRO A 24 -6.40 -8.53 -17.90
CA PRO A 24 -6.64 -7.36 -18.74
C PRO A 24 -5.99 -7.49 -20.12
N LEU A 25 -6.58 -6.84 -21.12
CA LEU A 25 -6.00 -6.58 -22.43
C LEU A 25 -5.45 -5.16 -22.47
N LEU A 26 -4.15 -5.04 -22.74
CA LEU A 26 -3.42 -3.78 -22.85
C LEU A 26 -3.46 -3.23 -24.27
N ASN A 27 -3.57 -1.90 -24.39
CA ASN A 27 -3.37 -1.22 -25.67
C ASN A 27 -1.91 -0.78 -25.83
N ALA A 28 -1.23 -1.40 -26.80
CA ALA A 28 0.18 -1.16 -27.12
C ALA A 28 0.54 0.31 -27.45
N MET A 29 -0.43 1.16 -27.80
CA MET A 29 -0.17 2.56 -28.14
C MET A 29 -0.43 3.57 -27.01
N ARG A 30 -1.07 3.16 -25.91
CA ARG A 30 -1.48 4.11 -24.86
C ARG A 30 -1.13 3.70 -23.43
N GLY A 31 -0.74 2.45 -23.16
CA GLY A 31 -0.39 2.03 -21.79
C GLY A 31 -1.57 2.02 -20.79
N TRP A 32 -2.82 2.12 -21.29
CA TRP A 32 -4.04 2.00 -20.49
C TRP A 32 -4.82 0.75 -20.91
N GLU A 33 -5.49 0.13 -19.94
CA GLU A 33 -6.37 -1.03 -20.13
C GLU A 33 -7.62 -0.67 -20.92
N VAL A 34 -8.01 -1.51 -21.89
CA VAL A 34 -9.21 -1.27 -22.70
C VAL A 34 -10.40 -2.09 -22.19
N THR A 35 -10.13 -3.33 -21.80
CA THR A 35 -11.06 -4.34 -21.27
C THR A 35 -10.23 -5.54 -20.82
N GLY A 36 -10.80 -6.55 -20.16
CA GLY A 36 -10.15 -7.85 -20.01
C GLY A 36 -10.79 -8.95 -20.84
N ALA A 37 -10.19 -10.12 -20.75
CA ALA A 37 -10.55 -11.30 -21.50
C ALA A 37 -10.16 -12.59 -20.76
N ILE A 38 -10.77 -13.69 -21.18
CA ILE A 38 -10.37 -15.06 -20.87
C ILE A 38 -9.90 -15.68 -22.18
N ALA A 39 -8.78 -16.38 -22.15
CA ALA A 39 -8.22 -17.09 -23.27
C ALA A 39 -7.98 -18.55 -22.93
N ARG A 40 -8.11 -19.41 -23.93
CA ARG A 40 -7.90 -20.86 -23.80
C ARG A 40 -6.91 -21.33 -24.86
N SER A 41 -6.01 -22.22 -24.45
CA SER A 41 -5.11 -22.97 -25.31
C SER A 41 -5.51 -24.44 -25.29
N GLU A 42 -5.29 -25.13 -26.41
CA GLU A 42 -5.49 -26.59 -26.59
C GLU A 42 -4.19 -27.26 -27.10
N ASP A 43 -3.06 -26.57 -27.01
CA ASP A 43 -1.77 -27.02 -27.53
C ASP A 43 -0.62 -26.74 -26.56
N GLY A 44 -0.92 -26.75 -25.26
CA GLY A 44 0.06 -26.56 -24.19
C GLY A 44 0.58 -25.12 -24.10
N GLY A 45 -0.23 -24.14 -24.47
CA GLY A 45 0.08 -22.71 -24.40
C GLY A 45 0.81 -22.13 -25.61
N ARG A 46 0.93 -22.88 -26.73
CA ARG A 46 1.59 -22.40 -27.95
C ARG A 46 0.72 -21.42 -28.72
N THR A 47 -0.58 -21.68 -28.78
CA THR A 47 -1.58 -20.78 -29.34
C THR A 47 -2.71 -20.54 -28.36
N TRP A 48 -3.31 -19.35 -28.43
CA TRP A 48 -4.32 -18.88 -27.49
C TRP A 48 -5.51 -18.29 -28.23
N THR A 49 -6.70 -18.82 -27.94
CA THR A 49 -7.98 -18.35 -28.49
C THR A 49 -8.74 -17.58 -27.42
N PRO A 50 -9.15 -16.33 -27.66
CA PRO A 50 -10.03 -15.60 -26.74
C PRO A 50 -11.40 -16.29 -26.69
N VAL A 51 -11.88 -16.62 -25.49
CA VAL A 51 -13.16 -17.31 -25.24
C VAL A 51 -14.18 -16.41 -24.53
N ALA A 52 -13.73 -15.30 -23.94
CA ALA A 52 -14.58 -14.22 -23.44
C ALA A 52 -13.82 -12.89 -23.56
N THR A 53 -14.51 -11.82 -23.97
CA THR A 53 -13.97 -10.45 -24.08
C THR A 53 -15.02 -9.44 -23.64
N GLY A 54 -14.61 -8.19 -23.36
CA GLY A 54 -15.55 -7.14 -22.93
C GLY A 54 -16.02 -7.28 -21.47
N ILE A 55 -15.37 -8.13 -20.68
CA ILE A 55 -15.80 -8.52 -19.33
C ILE A 55 -15.21 -7.64 -18.21
N GLY A 56 -14.54 -6.54 -18.54
CA GLY A 56 -13.64 -5.86 -17.60
C GLY A 56 -12.43 -6.74 -17.29
N ARG A 57 -11.60 -6.45 -16.27
CA ARG A 57 -10.49 -7.37 -15.95
C ARG A 57 -11.06 -8.73 -15.48
N ALA A 58 -10.26 -9.79 -15.58
CA ALA A 58 -10.56 -11.07 -14.97
C ALA A 58 -9.54 -11.29 -13.84
N TRP A 59 -9.92 -10.95 -12.59
CA TRP A 59 -8.99 -10.88 -11.45
C TRP A 59 -8.58 -12.25 -10.93
N SER A 60 -9.49 -13.22 -11.02
CA SER A 60 -9.31 -14.55 -10.42
C SER A 60 -10.22 -15.53 -11.15
N GLY A 61 -9.74 -16.76 -11.32
CA GLY A 61 -10.53 -17.88 -11.82
C GLY A 61 -10.44 -19.07 -10.88
N ALA A 62 -11.50 -19.85 -10.82
CA ALA A 62 -11.57 -21.07 -10.03
C ALA A 62 -12.16 -22.21 -10.87
N ARG A 63 -11.53 -23.38 -10.81
CA ARG A 63 -11.98 -24.61 -11.47
C ARG A 63 -12.36 -25.62 -10.39
N CYS A 64 -13.50 -26.29 -10.53
CA CYS A 64 -13.84 -27.34 -9.58
C CYS A 64 -12.94 -28.57 -9.80
N ALA A 65 -12.34 -29.08 -8.72
CA ALA A 65 -11.52 -30.29 -8.78
C ALA A 65 -12.32 -31.56 -9.10
N ALA A 66 -13.55 -31.67 -8.59
CA ALA A 66 -14.41 -32.84 -8.82
C ALA A 66 -15.13 -32.82 -10.19
N ASN A 67 -15.23 -31.64 -10.82
CA ASN A 67 -15.74 -31.47 -12.17
C ASN A 67 -14.94 -30.37 -12.89
N PRO A 68 -13.83 -30.72 -13.56
CA PRO A 68 -12.96 -29.77 -14.24
C PRO A 68 -13.63 -28.95 -15.35
N GLN A 69 -14.82 -29.38 -15.83
CA GLN A 69 -15.60 -28.60 -16.80
C GLN A 69 -16.28 -27.38 -16.15
N LEU A 70 -16.53 -27.41 -14.84
CA LEU A 70 -17.13 -26.32 -14.11
C LEU A 70 -16.07 -25.30 -13.66
N MET A 71 -16.18 -24.08 -14.17
CA MET A 71 -15.28 -22.98 -13.85
C MET A 71 -16.03 -21.69 -13.54
N TYR A 72 -15.39 -20.82 -12.76
CA TYR A 72 -15.85 -19.48 -12.45
C TYR A 72 -14.75 -18.46 -12.70
N ALA A 73 -15.14 -17.24 -13.08
CA ALA A 73 -14.23 -16.11 -13.23
C ALA A 73 -14.81 -14.88 -12.55
N ALA A 74 -14.01 -14.27 -11.68
CA ALA A 74 -14.28 -13.02 -11.01
C ALA A 74 -13.93 -11.85 -11.95
N THR A 75 -14.91 -11.00 -12.24
CA THR A 75 -14.76 -9.89 -13.19
C THR A 75 -15.28 -8.56 -12.63
N LEU A 76 -15.09 -7.48 -13.39
CA LEU A 76 -15.55 -6.14 -12.99
C LEU A 76 -17.07 -6.03 -13.03
N TYR A 77 -17.69 -6.87 -13.86
CA TYR A 77 -19.11 -6.78 -14.20
C TYR A 77 -19.94 -7.93 -13.63
N GLY A 78 -19.33 -8.76 -12.78
CA GLY A 78 -19.99 -9.85 -12.07
C GLY A 78 -19.18 -11.15 -12.10
N LEU A 79 -19.81 -12.22 -11.64
CA LEU A 79 -19.25 -13.56 -11.68
C LEU A 79 -19.66 -14.24 -12.98
N LEU A 80 -18.69 -14.74 -13.74
CA LEU A 80 -18.95 -15.60 -14.90
C LEU A 80 -18.81 -17.07 -14.52
N ARG A 81 -19.54 -17.92 -15.24
CA ARG A 81 -19.52 -19.38 -15.13
C ARG A 81 -19.27 -20.00 -16.49
N SER A 82 -18.52 -21.09 -16.50
CA SER A 82 -18.39 -22.03 -17.62
C SER A 82 -18.75 -23.43 -17.15
N ASP A 83 -19.48 -24.17 -17.98
CA ASP A 83 -19.88 -25.57 -17.75
C ASP A 83 -19.17 -26.54 -18.72
N ASP A 84 -18.23 -26.04 -19.53
CA ASP A 84 -17.60 -26.76 -20.64
C ASP A 84 -16.06 -26.59 -20.68
N GLY A 85 -15.45 -26.41 -19.51
CA GLY A 85 -13.99 -26.33 -19.35
C GLY A 85 -13.39 -25.04 -19.87
N GLY A 86 -14.15 -23.95 -19.77
CA GLY A 86 -13.73 -22.62 -20.19
C GLY A 86 -13.83 -22.37 -21.70
N ARG A 87 -14.59 -23.18 -22.45
CA ARG A 87 -14.82 -22.94 -23.89
C ARG A 87 -15.86 -21.84 -24.11
N THR A 88 -16.89 -21.82 -23.28
CA THR A 88 -17.91 -20.77 -23.24
C THR A 88 -18.12 -20.27 -21.82
N TRP A 89 -18.43 -18.97 -21.70
CA TRP A 89 -18.64 -18.28 -20.43
C TRP A 89 -19.95 -17.50 -20.46
N SER A 90 -20.71 -17.56 -19.37
CA SER A 90 -21.97 -16.85 -19.21
C SER A 90 -22.03 -16.14 -17.86
N PRO A 91 -22.74 -15.00 -17.75
CA PRO A 91 -22.99 -14.37 -16.45
C PRO A 91 -23.75 -15.32 -15.51
N SER A 92 -23.27 -15.46 -14.28
CA SER A 92 -23.88 -16.31 -13.24
C SER A 92 -24.52 -15.48 -12.13
N ALA A 93 -23.76 -14.60 -11.48
CA ALA A 93 -24.24 -13.82 -10.35
C ALA A 93 -23.59 -12.44 -10.28
N PHE A 94 -24.13 -11.57 -9.43
CA PHE A 94 -23.56 -10.26 -9.12
C PHE A 94 -23.41 -9.32 -10.32
N ALA A 95 -24.37 -9.36 -11.26
CA ALA A 95 -24.34 -8.52 -12.45
C ALA A 95 -24.14 -7.03 -12.10
N GLY A 96 -23.14 -6.40 -12.72
CA GLY A 96 -22.76 -5.00 -12.49
C GLY A 96 -21.96 -4.74 -11.20
N ARG A 97 -21.63 -5.78 -10.42
CA ARG A 97 -20.82 -5.69 -9.20
C ARG A 97 -19.42 -6.24 -9.44
N HIS A 98 -18.42 -5.61 -8.84
CA HIS A 98 -17.03 -6.00 -8.98
C HIS A 98 -16.69 -7.19 -8.06
N ILE A 99 -16.25 -8.30 -8.66
CA ILE A 99 -15.82 -9.50 -7.93
C ILE A 99 -14.30 -9.53 -7.86
N ALA A 100 -13.76 -9.50 -6.64
CA ALA A 100 -12.32 -9.42 -6.40
C ALA A 100 -11.64 -10.78 -6.50
N THR A 101 -12.27 -11.81 -5.96
CA THR A 101 -11.79 -13.19 -5.99
C THR A 101 -12.96 -14.16 -5.91
N THR A 102 -12.77 -15.36 -6.45
CA THR A 102 -13.75 -16.45 -6.41
C THR A 102 -13.06 -17.77 -6.09
N GLY A 103 -13.81 -18.69 -5.49
CA GLY A 103 -13.36 -20.04 -5.19
C GLY A 103 -14.51 -21.04 -5.30
N VAL A 104 -14.21 -22.27 -5.68
CA VAL A 104 -15.18 -23.38 -5.71
C VAL A 104 -14.56 -24.61 -5.07
N GLY A 105 -15.33 -25.35 -4.30
CA GLY A 105 -14.85 -26.58 -3.66
C GLY A 105 -15.98 -27.46 -3.14
N GLY A 106 -15.57 -28.49 -2.38
CA GLY A 106 -16.43 -29.59 -1.97
C GLY A 106 -16.60 -30.66 -3.05
N ALA A 107 -16.85 -31.89 -2.62
CA ALA A 107 -16.98 -33.06 -3.49
C ALA A 107 -18.07 -32.92 -4.58
N SER A 108 -19.07 -32.07 -4.36
CA SER A 108 -20.19 -31.78 -5.27
C SER A 108 -20.02 -30.50 -6.09
N CYS A 109 -18.95 -29.72 -5.90
CA CYS A 109 -18.76 -28.39 -6.51
C CYS A 109 -19.89 -27.38 -6.24
N ASP A 110 -20.72 -27.62 -5.22
CA ASP A 110 -21.88 -26.82 -4.88
C ASP A 110 -21.53 -25.62 -4.00
N ARG A 111 -20.33 -25.62 -3.38
CA ARG A 111 -19.82 -24.50 -2.58
C ARG A 111 -19.02 -23.54 -3.44
N VAL A 112 -19.60 -22.39 -3.73
CA VAL A 112 -18.96 -21.30 -4.48
C VAL A 112 -18.87 -20.07 -3.61
N TYR A 113 -17.70 -19.46 -3.53
CA TYR A 113 -17.45 -18.25 -2.76
C TYR A 113 -17.10 -17.11 -3.70
N ALA A 114 -17.64 -15.94 -3.43
CA ALA A 114 -17.34 -14.72 -4.17
C ALA A 114 -17.08 -13.56 -3.19
N SER A 115 -15.87 -12.99 -3.25
CA SER A 115 -15.56 -11.75 -2.55
C SER A 115 -15.98 -10.58 -3.41
N VAL A 116 -17.07 -9.92 -3.03
CA VAL A 116 -17.62 -8.76 -3.73
C VAL A 116 -17.00 -7.50 -3.16
N TRP A 117 -16.41 -6.70 -4.05
CA TRP A 117 -15.71 -5.47 -3.70
C TRP A 117 -16.65 -4.51 -2.95
N ASN A 118 -16.21 -4.00 -1.80
CA ASN A 118 -16.97 -3.12 -0.89
C ASN A 118 -18.30 -3.70 -0.35
N GLU A 119 -18.57 -5.00 -0.48
CA GLU A 119 -19.87 -5.56 -0.07
C GLU A 119 -19.77 -6.77 0.85
N GLY A 120 -18.83 -7.70 0.63
CA GLY A 120 -18.83 -8.91 1.42
C GLY A 120 -18.18 -10.13 0.80
N LEU A 121 -17.89 -11.12 1.63
CA LEU A 121 -17.80 -12.50 1.16
C LEU A 121 -19.21 -13.09 1.06
N TYR A 122 -19.53 -13.72 -0.06
CA TYR A 122 -20.78 -14.44 -0.24
C TYR A 122 -20.48 -15.91 -0.55
N ARG A 123 -21.35 -16.80 -0.07
CA ARG A 123 -21.31 -18.25 -0.36
C ARG A 123 -22.57 -18.68 -1.07
N SER A 124 -22.43 -19.53 -2.05
CA SER A 124 -23.50 -20.34 -2.62
C SER A 124 -23.36 -21.78 -2.12
N ASP A 125 -24.50 -22.39 -1.81
CA ASP A 125 -24.62 -23.80 -1.44
C ASP A 125 -25.27 -24.66 -2.54
N ASP A 126 -25.56 -24.06 -3.70
CA ASP A 126 -26.27 -24.67 -4.83
C ASP A 126 -25.53 -24.50 -6.17
N GLY A 127 -24.19 -24.41 -6.10
CA GLY A 127 -23.34 -24.33 -7.27
C GLY A 127 -23.45 -22.99 -8.00
N GLY A 128 -23.56 -21.88 -7.26
CA GLY A 128 -23.55 -20.52 -7.82
C GLY A 128 -24.89 -20.03 -8.37
N SER A 129 -26.01 -20.68 -8.04
CA SER A 129 -27.35 -20.23 -8.47
C SER A 129 -27.90 -19.17 -7.52
N MET A 130 -27.69 -19.33 -6.22
CA MET A 130 -28.03 -18.35 -5.18
C MET A 130 -26.85 -18.15 -4.23
N PHE A 131 -26.72 -16.94 -3.70
CA PHE A 131 -25.64 -16.56 -2.79
C PHE A 131 -26.18 -15.93 -1.51
N THR A 132 -25.60 -16.33 -0.37
CA THR A 132 -25.88 -15.86 0.98
C THR A 132 -24.65 -15.11 1.52
N GLY A 133 -24.86 -13.98 2.20
CA GLY A 133 -23.79 -13.15 2.78
C GLY A 133 -24.27 -11.72 3.08
N PRO A 134 -23.39 -10.83 3.60
CA PRO A 134 -21.95 -11.04 3.77
C PRO A 134 -21.57 -11.96 4.94
N LEU A 135 -20.60 -12.86 4.72
CA LEU A 135 -20.09 -13.88 5.63
C LEU A 135 -18.75 -13.44 6.25
N VAL A 136 -18.84 -12.51 7.20
CA VAL A 136 -17.68 -11.76 7.70
C VAL A 136 -17.46 -11.83 9.21
N ASP A 137 -18.25 -12.64 9.92
CA ASP A 137 -18.13 -12.75 11.37
C ASP A 137 -16.80 -13.39 11.77
N GLY A 138 -16.11 -12.77 12.73
CA GLY A 138 -14.75 -13.14 13.13
C GLY A 138 -13.62 -12.65 12.21
N LEU A 139 -13.91 -12.04 11.06
CA LEU A 139 -12.87 -11.45 10.19
C LEU A 139 -12.51 -10.03 10.63
N MET A 140 -11.22 -9.75 10.72
CA MET A 140 -10.72 -8.38 10.83
C MET A 140 -10.57 -7.76 9.44
N LEU A 141 -11.52 -6.90 9.08
CA LEU A 141 -11.63 -6.31 7.75
C LEU A 141 -11.26 -4.82 7.75
N GLN A 142 -10.68 -4.36 6.64
CA GLN A 142 -10.34 -2.97 6.41
C GLN A 142 -11.63 -2.12 6.23
N PRO A 143 -11.73 -0.91 6.79
CA PRO A 143 -12.70 0.10 6.36
C PRO A 143 -12.75 0.24 4.83
N GLY A 144 -13.90 -0.06 4.23
CA GLY A 144 -14.09 -0.05 2.77
C GLY A 144 -13.80 -1.39 2.06
N ARG A 145 -13.04 -2.32 2.64
CA ARG A 145 -12.92 -3.70 2.13
C ARG A 145 -13.70 -4.65 3.01
N LEU A 146 -14.86 -5.07 2.51
CA LEU A 146 -15.78 -5.91 3.28
C LEU A 146 -15.57 -7.42 3.05
N ALA A 147 -14.43 -7.86 2.48
CA ALA A 147 -14.20 -9.28 2.19
C ALA A 147 -12.70 -9.66 2.23
N PRO A 148 -12.36 -10.92 2.58
CA PRO A 148 -11.03 -11.47 2.39
C PRO A 148 -10.67 -11.61 0.91
N SER A 149 -9.40 -11.44 0.57
CA SER A 149 -8.89 -11.55 -0.79
C SER A 149 -7.35 -11.67 -0.78
N PRO A 150 -6.75 -12.76 -1.31
CA PRO A 150 -7.39 -13.94 -1.90
C PRO A 150 -8.12 -14.86 -0.88
N ILE A 151 -8.99 -15.72 -1.43
CA ILE A 151 -9.60 -16.87 -0.73
C ILE A 151 -9.18 -18.18 -1.41
N VAL A 152 -9.07 -19.25 -0.65
CA VAL A 152 -8.81 -20.62 -1.14
C VAL A 152 -9.80 -21.57 -0.48
N VAL A 153 -10.52 -22.33 -1.29
CA VAL A 153 -11.53 -23.31 -0.84
C VAL A 153 -10.93 -24.70 -0.93
N ASP A 154 -11.08 -25.50 0.12
CA ASP A 154 -10.65 -26.90 0.10
C ASP A 154 -11.51 -27.69 -0.92
N PRO A 155 -10.87 -28.34 -1.92
CA PRO A 155 -11.57 -29.07 -2.95
C PRO A 155 -12.32 -30.31 -2.42
N ALA A 156 -11.87 -30.92 -1.32
CA ALA A 156 -12.51 -32.08 -0.72
C ALA A 156 -13.63 -31.68 0.25
N ASN A 157 -13.49 -30.54 0.92
CA ASN A 157 -14.48 -30.02 1.87
C ASN A 157 -14.73 -28.53 1.70
N GLY A 158 -15.79 -28.17 0.97
CA GLY A 158 -16.13 -26.77 0.68
C GLY A 158 -16.55 -25.91 1.88
N LEU A 159 -16.63 -26.48 3.09
CA LEU A 159 -16.80 -25.71 4.34
C LEU A 159 -15.48 -25.20 4.91
N HIS A 160 -14.37 -25.80 4.49
CA HIS A 160 -13.03 -25.39 4.87
C HIS A 160 -12.51 -24.36 3.86
N VAL A 161 -12.34 -23.12 4.33
CA VAL A 161 -11.86 -22.02 3.49
C VAL A 161 -10.77 -21.28 4.24
N LEU A 162 -9.71 -20.93 3.51
CA LEU A 162 -8.69 -19.99 3.97
C LEU A 162 -8.95 -18.63 3.32
N GLY A 163 -8.92 -17.59 4.13
CA GLY A 163 -9.16 -16.22 3.73
C GLY A 163 -8.04 -15.35 4.25
N SER A 164 -7.41 -14.60 3.36
CA SER A 164 -6.44 -13.59 3.78
C SER A 164 -7.12 -12.24 3.89
N THR A 165 -6.84 -11.53 4.97
CA THR A 165 -7.27 -10.16 5.20
C THR A 165 -6.08 -9.30 5.60
N HIS A 166 -6.31 -8.01 5.76
CA HIS A 166 -5.32 -7.09 6.33
C HIS A 166 -4.98 -7.40 7.80
N GLY A 167 -5.82 -8.18 8.50
CA GLY A 167 -5.57 -8.58 9.89
C GLY A 167 -4.85 -9.92 10.04
N GLY A 168 -4.53 -10.64 8.95
CA GLY A 168 -3.90 -11.96 9.02
C GLY A 168 -4.50 -13.01 8.11
N LEU A 169 -4.04 -14.24 8.33
CA LEU A 169 -4.58 -15.43 7.69
C LEU A 169 -5.67 -16.04 8.58
N TYR A 170 -6.87 -16.15 8.03
CA TYR A 170 -8.04 -16.68 8.72
C TYR A 170 -8.48 -18.00 8.09
N ARG A 171 -9.16 -18.81 8.89
CA ARG A 171 -9.80 -20.06 8.50
C ARG A 171 -11.25 -20.05 8.91
N THR A 172 -12.06 -20.73 8.13
CA THR A 172 -13.37 -21.21 8.54
C THR A 172 -13.41 -22.72 8.39
N THR A 173 -14.21 -23.38 9.22
CA THR A 173 -14.58 -24.79 9.06
C THR A 173 -16.10 -25.02 8.92
N ASP A 174 -16.90 -23.95 9.00
CA ASP A 174 -18.36 -23.96 8.91
C ASP A 174 -18.88 -23.28 7.62
N GLY A 175 -18.00 -23.09 6.64
CA GLY A 175 -18.34 -22.44 5.38
C GLY A 175 -18.49 -20.93 5.47
N GLY A 176 -17.78 -20.28 6.39
CA GLY A 176 -17.65 -18.82 6.48
C GLY A 176 -18.68 -18.19 7.39
N GLU A 177 -19.46 -18.98 8.13
CA GLU A 177 -20.36 -18.47 9.16
C GLU A 177 -19.54 -17.86 10.29
N THR A 178 -18.43 -18.50 10.67
CA THR A 178 -17.44 -17.94 11.60
C THR A 178 -16.02 -18.14 11.11
N TRP A 179 -15.18 -17.15 11.38
CA TRP A 179 -13.76 -17.17 11.04
C TRP A 179 -12.87 -17.15 12.29
N GLU A 180 -11.86 -18.03 12.28
CA GLU A 180 -10.78 -18.08 13.26
C GLU A 180 -9.48 -17.55 12.67
N LEU A 181 -8.74 -16.76 13.45
CA LEU A 181 -7.39 -16.34 13.09
C LEU A 181 -6.43 -17.52 13.28
N ILE A 182 -5.80 -17.99 12.19
CA ILE A 182 -4.80 -19.07 12.24
C ILE A 182 -3.43 -18.49 12.59
N ALA A 183 -3.11 -17.35 11.97
CA ALA A 183 -1.85 -16.65 12.13
C ALA A 183 -2.11 -15.15 12.07
N GLY A 184 -1.92 -14.49 13.22
CA GLY A 184 -1.78 -13.04 13.30
C GLY A 184 -0.49 -12.60 12.62
N LEU A 185 -0.48 -11.40 12.04
CA LEU A 185 0.63 -10.96 11.20
C LEU A 185 1.91 -10.74 12.02
N GLY A 186 2.89 -11.61 11.77
CA GLY A 186 4.33 -11.28 11.78
C GLY A 186 4.73 -10.38 10.59
N ASP A 187 3.76 -9.89 9.82
CA ASP A 187 3.88 -9.10 8.59
C ASP A 187 3.32 -7.68 8.79
N LEU A 188 4.06 -6.84 9.50
CA LEU A 188 3.72 -5.42 9.55
C LEU A 188 4.16 -4.76 8.24
N GLN A 189 3.25 -4.53 7.30
CA GLN A 189 3.51 -3.60 6.20
C GLN A 189 3.57 -2.18 6.77
N GLY A 190 4.78 -1.78 7.14
CA GLY A 190 5.07 -0.48 7.71
C GLY A 190 4.97 0.63 6.67
N ARG A 191 4.10 1.61 6.91
CA ARG A 191 4.07 2.88 6.15
C ARG A 191 5.04 3.90 6.73
N ARG A 192 5.14 3.91 8.07
CA ARG A 192 6.07 4.76 8.83
C ARG A 192 6.52 4.04 10.08
N ILE A 193 7.83 4.04 10.31
CA ILE A 193 8.46 3.59 11.54
C ILE A 193 9.00 4.83 12.25
N VAL A 194 8.75 4.94 13.55
CA VAL A 194 9.27 6.05 14.38
C VAL A 194 9.82 5.47 15.67
N GLU A 195 11.02 5.90 16.05
CA GLU A 195 11.55 5.64 17.38
C GLU A 195 11.05 6.70 18.37
N SER A 196 10.70 6.27 19.58
CA SER A 196 10.26 7.18 20.62
C SER A 196 11.38 8.10 21.08
N ARG A 197 11.10 9.40 21.13
CA ARG A 197 12.05 10.41 21.63
C ARG A 197 12.19 10.36 23.15
N SER A 198 11.12 10.01 23.85
CA SER A 198 11.08 9.94 25.31
C SER A 198 11.57 8.60 25.89
N THR A 199 11.52 7.52 25.10
CA THR A 199 11.91 6.17 25.53
C THR A 199 12.82 5.50 24.48
N PRO A 200 14.15 5.66 24.57
CA PRO A 200 15.08 5.06 23.61
C PRO A 200 14.89 3.54 23.47
N GLY A 201 14.86 3.05 22.23
CA GLY A 201 14.60 1.64 21.91
C GLY A 201 13.12 1.23 21.88
N LEU A 202 12.18 2.12 22.22
CA LEU A 202 10.75 1.92 21.95
C LEU A 202 10.49 2.32 20.49
N VAL A 203 10.16 1.35 19.65
CA VAL A 203 9.88 1.60 18.24
C VAL A 203 8.39 1.44 18.00
N ARG A 204 7.81 2.34 17.21
CA ARG A 204 6.42 2.27 16.78
C ARG A 204 6.31 2.21 15.27
N LEU A 205 5.26 1.55 14.82
CA LEU A 205 5.01 1.31 13.42
C LEU A 205 3.56 1.60 13.07
N ALA A 206 3.37 2.57 12.17
CA ALA A 206 2.10 2.81 11.51
C ALA A 206 1.95 1.84 10.34
N THR A 207 0.84 1.10 10.33
CA THR A 207 0.61 0.04 9.35
C THR A 207 -0.56 0.34 8.44
N TRP A 208 -0.56 -0.33 7.28
CA TRP A 208 -1.68 -0.30 6.38
C TRP A 208 -2.82 -1.19 6.89
N GLY A 209 -3.75 -0.61 7.65
CA GLY A 209 -5.02 -1.24 8.03
C GLY A 209 -4.97 -2.14 9.27
N ALA A 210 -3.82 -2.23 9.94
CA ALA A 210 -3.67 -2.98 11.19
C ALA A 210 -3.38 -2.07 12.40
N GLY A 211 -3.60 -0.76 12.29
CA GLY A 211 -3.39 0.22 13.35
C GLY A 211 -1.92 0.53 13.63
N VAL A 212 -1.64 0.96 14.85
CA VAL A 212 -0.27 1.22 15.33
C VAL A 212 0.24 0.02 16.13
N TRP A 213 1.49 -0.36 15.88
CA TRP A 213 2.20 -1.40 16.61
C TRP A 213 3.39 -0.80 17.35
N GLU A 214 3.78 -1.40 18.46
CA GLU A 214 4.95 -1.00 19.22
C GLU A 214 5.81 -2.17 19.64
N ARG A 215 7.12 -1.93 19.72
CA ARG A 215 8.11 -2.85 20.25
C ARG A 215 8.87 -2.13 21.34
N ALA A 216 8.70 -2.61 22.57
CA ALA A 216 9.40 -2.06 23.73
C ALA A 216 10.93 -2.30 23.65
N PRO A 217 11.74 -1.48 24.35
CA PRO A 217 13.19 -1.68 24.40
C PRO A 217 13.53 -3.09 24.87
N GLY A 218 14.36 -3.81 24.10
CA GLY A 218 14.77 -5.18 24.40
C GLY A 218 13.70 -6.26 24.18
N ALA A 219 12.49 -5.91 23.72
CA ALA A 219 11.46 -6.89 23.43
C ALA A 219 11.81 -7.73 22.19
N ALA A 220 11.45 -9.02 22.23
CA ALA A 220 11.68 -9.94 21.12
C ALA A 220 10.68 -9.77 19.96
N GLY A 221 9.54 -9.11 20.19
CA GLY A 221 8.48 -8.97 19.20
C GLY A 221 7.68 -7.68 19.36
N TRP A 222 6.74 -7.47 18.43
CA TRP A 222 5.83 -6.33 18.39
C TRP A 222 4.50 -6.68 19.06
N SER A 223 3.89 -5.68 19.69
CA SER A 223 2.53 -5.75 20.22
C SER A 223 1.70 -4.62 19.63
N ARG A 224 0.42 -4.90 19.35
CA ARG A 224 -0.50 -3.89 18.83
C ARG A 224 -0.84 -2.88 19.92
N VAL A 225 -0.89 -1.60 19.56
CA VAL A 225 -1.32 -0.53 20.46
C VAL A 225 -2.86 -0.53 20.52
N PRO A 226 -3.48 -0.58 21.72
CA PRO A 226 -4.93 -0.57 21.86
C PRO A 226 -5.63 0.70 21.32
N ARG A 227 -6.88 0.58 20.81
CA ARG A 227 -7.67 1.72 20.28
C ARG A 227 -7.85 2.90 21.22
N ASP A 228 -7.95 2.63 22.52
CA ASP A 228 -8.12 3.65 23.56
C ASP A 228 -6.83 4.46 23.78
N VAL A 229 -5.74 4.02 23.16
CA VAL A 229 -4.43 4.67 23.20
C VAL A 229 -4.09 5.33 21.85
N LEU A 230 -4.23 4.60 20.73
CA LEU A 230 -4.00 5.05 19.36
C LEU A 230 -4.95 4.32 18.39
N PRO A 231 -5.28 4.90 17.22
CA PRO A 231 -6.30 4.33 16.34
C PRO A 231 -5.96 2.93 15.83
N GLU A 232 -7.01 2.14 15.65
CA GLU A 232 -6.94 0.79 15.10
C GLU A 232 -7.06 0.74 13.56
N ASP A 233 -7.44 1.85 12.94
CA ASP A 233 -7.64 1.99 11.50
C ASP A 233 -6.32 2.24 10.74
N PHE A 234 -6.42 2.63 9.46
CA PHE A 234 -5.25 2.98 8.63
C PHE A 234 -4.40 4.06 9.28
N ALA A 235 -3.15 3.72 9.61
CA ALA A 235 -2.16 4.69 10.05
C ALA A 235 -1.11 4.86 8.93
N PHE A 236 -1.00 6.09 8.43
CA PHE A 236 -0.01 6.47 7.42
C PHE A 236 1.11 7.29 8.02
N GLY A 237 0.77 8.30 8.80
CA GLY A 237 1.70 9.19 9.46
C GLY A 237 1.80 8.87 10.95
N LEU A 238 3.01 8.96 11.48
CA LEU A 238 3.28 8.87 12.91
C LEU A 238 4.33 9.92 13.26
N ALA A 239 4.14 10.65 14.35
CA ALA A 239 5.15 11.53 14.90
C ALA A 239 5.07 11.61 16.43
N GLU A 240 6.21 11.85 17.07
CA GLU A 240 6.31 12.24 18.47
C GLU A 240 6.96 13.63 18.52
N THR A 241 6.23 14.62 19.02
CA THR A 241 6.70 16.01 19.11
C THR A 241 7.77 16.16 20.18
N SER A 242 8.52 17.26 20.17
CA SER A 242 9.45 17.59 21.25
C SER A 242 8.76 17.72 22.62
N ALA A 243 7.47 18.05 22.63
CA ALA A 243 6.64 18.09 23.84
C ALA A 243 6.16 16.69 24.31
N GLY A 244 6.50 15.62 23.60
CA GLY A 244 6.11 14.24 23.90
C GLY A 244 4.70 13.86 23.43
N THR A 245 4.04 14.71 22.65
CA THR A 245 2.73 14.42 22.08
C THR A 245 2.88 13.46 20.90
N GLN A 246 2.09 12.38 20.90
CA GLN A 246 2.05 11.45 19.77
C GLN A 246 0.90 11.81 18.85
N LEU A 247 1.21 11.89 17.56
CA LEU A 247 0.26 12.17 16.48
C LEU A 247 0.19 10.98 15.53
N VAL A 248 -1.03 10.58 15.17
CA VAL A 248 -1.28 9.54 14.17
C VAL A 248 -2.24 10.06 13.12
N GLY A 249 -1.82 9.94 11.86
CA GLY A 249 -2.55 10.37 10.68
C GLY A 249 -2.99 9.15 9.87
N GLY A 250 -4.22 9.17 9.39
CA GLY A 250 -4.87 8.02 8.76
C GLY A 250 -5.79 8.40 7.61
N TRP A 251 -6.69 7.51 7.20
CA TRP A 251 -7.90 7.87 6.41
C TRP A 251 -9.05 8.32 7.34
N SER A 252 -8.68 8.79 8.52
CA SER A 252 -9.54 9.18 9.64
C SER A 252 -8.93 10.44 10.28
N PRO A 253 -9.67 11.14 11.16
CA PRO A 253 -9.17 12.35 11.81
C PRO A 253 -7.80 12.14 12.47
N ILE A 254 -7.03 13.21 12.63
CA ILE A 254 -5.72 13.13 13.28
C ILE A 254 -5.92 12.76 14.76
N TRP A 255 -5.26 11.69 15.18
CA TRP A 255 -5.29 11.24 16.57
C TRP A 255 -4.15 11.86 17.36
N ARG A 256 -4.45 12.32 18.58
CA ARG A 256 -3.49 12.97 19.47
C ARG A 256 -3.45 12.34 20.86
N ARG A 257 -2.35 11.66 21.18
CA ARG A 257 -2.11 11.06 22.49
C ARG A 257 -1.22 11.96 23.36
N ALA A 258 -1.87 12.99 23.89
CA ALA A 258 -1.52 13.66 25.14
C ALA A 258 -2.78 14.03 25.95
N VAL A 259 -3.98 13.81 25.36
CA VAL A 259 -5.31 14.07 25.94
C VAL A 259 -6.30 12.90 25.73
N GLY A 260 -6.00 11.92 24.85
CA GLY A 260 -6.83 10.71 24.68
C GLY A 260 -8.02 10.86 23.71
N ASP A 261 -8.10 11.98 22.97
CA ASP A 261 -9.21 12.31 22.07
C ASP A 261 -8.75 12.43 20.59
N ALA A 262 -9.64 12.09 19.65
CA ALA A 262 -9.45 12.34 18.21
C ALA A 262 -9.72 13.83 17.88
N VAL A 263 -8.82 14.46 17.12
CA VAL A 263 -8.92 15.89 16.75
C VAL A 263 -9.29 16.01 15.27
N PHE A 264 -10.27 16.86 14.97
CA PHE A 264 -10.77 17.06 13.63
C PHE A 264 -10.09 18.23 12.93
N LEU A 265 -9.60 18.02 11.71
CA LEU A 265 -9.39 19.08 10.72
C LEU A 265 -10.76 19.44 10.13
N SER A 266 -11.07 20.72 9.97
CA SER A 266 -12.41 21.18 9.59
C SER A 266 -12.96 20.55 8.30
N GLY A 267 -14.13 19.90 8.37
CA GLY A 267 -14.83 19.26 7.23
C GLY A 267 -14.31 17.84 6.92
N ALA A 268 -15.20 16.89 6.68
CA ALA A 268 -14.87 15.45 6.77
C ALA A 268 -13.87 14.92 5.70
N THR A 269 -13.11 13.89 6.13
CA THR A 269 -12.23 12.98 5.35
C THR A 269 -10.93 13.54 4.81
N VAL A 270 -10.06 14.01 5.71
CA VAL A 270 -8.70 14.45 5.38
C VAL A 270 -7.71 13.38 5.79
N SER A 271 -6.93 12.86 4.84
CA SER A 271 -5.91 11.85 5.15
C SER A 271 -4.57 12.50 5.44
N ALA A 272 -4.10 12.47 6.69
CA ALA A 272 -2.77 12.97 7.03
C ALA A 272 -1.70 11.89 6.72
N PHE A 273 -0.80 12.19 5.80
CA PHE A 273 0.24 11.27 5.34
C PHE A 273 1.56 11.39 6.12
N ASP A 274 1.82 12.56 6.69
CA ASP A 274 3.11 12.89 7.27
C ASP A 274 2.98 14.05 8.25
N PHE A 275 3.83 14.06 9.28
CA PHE A 275 3.93 15.16 10.23
C PHE A 275 5.38 15.58 10.40
N THR A 276 5.60 16.88 10.44
CA THR A 276 6.94 17.44 10.63
C THR A 276 6.90 18.55 11.65
N GLU A 277 7.80 18.50 12.62
CA GLU A 277 7.97 19.54 13.62
C GLU A 277 8.96 20.59 13.11
N GLY A 278 8.57 21.86 13.14
CA GLY A 278 9.41 22.99 12.80
C GLY A 278 9.99 23.70 14.03
N GLY A 279 10.79 24.75 13.78
CA GLY A 279 11.31 25.62 14.83
C GLY A 279 10.18 26.22 15.69
N ALA A 280 10.46 26.40 16.99
CA ALA A 280 9.50 26.87 18.00
C ALA A 280 8.31 25.94 18.32
N GLY A 281 8.37 24.67 17.89
CA GLY A 281 7.37 23.65 18.27
C GLY A 281 6.10 23.64 17.40
N ALA A 282 6.11 24.39 16.29
CA ALA A 282 5.04 24.31 15.29
C ALA A 282 5.02 22.94 14.62
N ILE A 283 3.84 22.41 14.36
CA ILE A 283 3.64 21.11 13.72
C ILE A 283 2.99 21.30 12.37
N TRP A 284 3.54 20.66 11.35
CA TRP A 284 3.05 20.68 9.98
C TRP A 284 2.48 19.32 9.64
N ALA A 285 1.25 19.26 9.16
CA ALA A 285 0.62 18.05 8.66
C ALA A 285 0.50 18.12 7.14
N SER A 286 1.03 17.10 6.47
CA SER A 286 0.85 16.86 5.05
C SER A 286 -0.45 16.10 4.84
N THR A 287 -1.35 16.62 4.01
CA THR A 287 -2.69 16.05 3.85
C THR A 287 -3.02 15.70 2.41
N GLN A 288 -3.86 14.67 2.28
CA GLN A 288 -4.56 14.36 1.05
C GLN A 288 -5.66 15.40 0.85
N LEU A 289 -5.57 16.14 -0.25
CA LEU A 289 -6.57 17.08 -0.78
C LEU A 289 -6.64 18.47 -0.12
N GLU A 290 -6.24 18.63 1.14
CA GLU A 290 -6.29 19.92 1.86
C GLU A 290 -4.94 20.65 1.96
N GLY A 291 -3.91 20.10 1.31
CA GLY A 291 -2.58 20.68 1.28
C GLY A 291 -1.81 20.54 2.60
N ILE A 292 -1.22 21.64 3.05
CA ILE A 292 -0.41 21.69 4.26
C ILE A 292 -1.15 22.43 5.37
N GLN A 293 -1.20 21.80 6.54
CA GLN A 293 -1.84 22.33 7.74
C GLN A 293 -0.78 22.61 8.80
N ARG A 294 -0.97 23.67 9.58
CA ARG A 294 -0.08 24.07 10.68
C ARG A 294 -0.82 24.05 12.00
N SER A 295 -0.16 23.59 13.06
CA SER A 295 -0.60 23.72 14.44
C SER A 295 0.48 24.41 15.27
N ASP A 296 0.09 25.42 16.03
CA ASP A 296 0.94 26.15 16.98
C ASP A 296 0.62 25.82 18.45
N ASP A 297 -0.31 24.88 18.68
CA ASP A 297 -0.80 24.50 20.00
C ASP A 297 -0.65 22.99 20.27
N ASP A 298 0.43 22.43 19.71
CA ASP A 298 0.83 21.04 19.87
C ASP A 298 -0.26 20.06 19.36
N GLY A 299 -0.85 20.38 18.21
CA GLY A 299 -1.79 19.52 17.47
C GLY A 299 -3.23 19.56 17.97
N ARG A 300 -3.60 20.54 18.80
CA ARG A 300 -4.98 20.69 19.31
C ARG A 300 -5.88 21.39 18.32
N THR A 301 -5.36 22.37 17.59
CA THR A 301 -6.02 23.06 16.49
C THR A 301 -5.09 23.18 15.31
N TRP A 302 -5.69 23.30 14.12
CA TRP A 302 -4.98 23.32 12.85
C TRP A 302 -5.52 24.42 11.97
N THR A 303 -4.63 25.08 11.25
CA THR A 303 -4.94 26.14 10.28
C THR A 303 -4.22 25.86 8.97
N SER A 304 -4.88 26.13 7.84
CA SER A 304 -4.27 25.98 6.53
C SER A 304 -3.07 26.91 6.38
N ALA A 305 -1.98 26.36 5.84
CA ALA A 305 -0.79 27.09 5.44
C ALA A 305 -0.52 26.94 3.93
N ASN A 306 -1.61 26.87 3.15
CA ASN A 306 -1.53 26.73 1.70
C ASN A 306 -1.11 28.02 1.01
N GLY A 307 -1.33 29.20 1.60
CA GLY A 307 -0.90 30.46 0.99
C GLY A 307 -1.39 30.62 -0.46
N ASP A 308 -0.44 30.83 -1.38
CA ASP A 308 -0.64 30.89 -2.84
C ASP A 308 -0.33 29.56 -3.57
N LEU A 309 -0.18 28.45 -2.83
CA LEU A 309 0.12 27.15 -3.41
C LEU A 309 -0.96 26.78 -4.45
N PRO A 310 -0.57 26.50 -5.70
CA PRO A 310 -1.54 26.42 -6.78
C PRO A 310 -2.36 25.12 -6.70
N PRO A 311 -3.70 25.20 -6.66
CA PRO A 311 -4.54 24.01 -6.55
C PRO A 311 -4.46 23.15 -7.81
N TRP A 312 -4.75 21.87 -7.65
CA TRP A 312 -4.87 20.93 -8.75
C TRP A 312 -6.24 21.09 -9.42
N PRO A 313 -6.30 21.30 -10.75
CA PRO A 313 -7.54 21.18 -11.49
C PRO A 313 -8.05 19.74 -11.42
N THR A 314 -9.10 19.50 -10.65
CA THR A 314 -9.87 18.27 -10.82
C THR A 314 -10.89 18.49 -11.93
N GLY A 315 -11.04 17.52 -12.84
CA GLY A 315 -12.07 17.56 -13.88
C GLY A 315 -13.51 17.66 -13.35
N ALA A 316 -13.70 17.61 -12.02
CA ALA A 316 -14.96 17.71 -11.30
C ALA A 316 -15.21 19.09 -10.65
N GLY A 317 -14.45 20.13 -10.99
CA GLY A 317 -14.70 21.51 -10.53
C GLY A 317 -14.24 21.83 -9.11
N GLY A 318 -13.47 20.94 -8.48
CA GLY A 318 -12.81 21.18 -7.18
C GLY A 318 -11.32 21.54 -7.34
N ALA A 319 -10.84 22.43 -6.47
CA ALA A 319 -9.43 22.74 -6.27
C ALA A 319 -8.90 21.88 -5.12
N MET A 320 -7.94 20.99 -5.39
CA MET A 320 -7.36 20.09 -4.36
C MET A 320 -5.84 20.25 -4.28
N ILE A 321 -5.25 20.05 -3.11
CA ILE A 321 -3.80 20.03 -2.93
C ILE A 321 -3.42 18.75 -2.20
N ASP A 322 -2.65 17.86 -2.83
CA ASP A 322 -2.18 16.60 -2.23
C ASP A 322 -0.70 16.72 -1.89
N VAL A 323 -0.40 16.92 -0.60
CA VAL A 323 0.97 16.99 -0.07
C VAL A 323 1.31 15.64 0.53
N ARG A 324 2.38 15.01 0.02
CA ARG A 324 2.82 13.67 0.42
C ARG A 324 3.85 13.66 1.52
N ARG A 325 4.70 14.68 1.57
CA ARG A 325 5.77 14.86 2.56
C ARG A 325 6.06 16.34 2.74
N THR A 326 6.48 16.69 3.96
CA THR A 326 6.97 18.02 4.29
C THR A 326 8.28 17.91 5.04
N LEU A 327 9.26 18.73 4.68
CA LEU A 327 10.47 18.94 5.45
C LEU A 327 10.55 20.37 5.94
N VAL A 328 11.15 20.54 7.12
CA VAL A 328 11.57 21.85 7.63
C VAL A 328 13.08 21.85 7.70
N HIS A 329 13.71 22.75 6.95
CA HIS A 329 15.15 22.90 6.97
C HIS A 329 15.62 23.29 8.39
N PRO A 330 16.56 22.55 9.00
CA PRO A 330 16.79 22.57 10.44
C PRO A 330 17.34 23.89 10.97
N THR A 331 18.01 24.68 10.13
CA THR A 331 18.65 25.95 10.54
C THR A 331 17.95 27.19 10.02
N THR A 332 17.30 27.11 8.86
CA THR A 332 16.65 28.28 8.22
C THR A 332 15.15 28.31 8.50
N GLY A 333 14.54 27.17 8.85
CA GLY A 333 13.10 27.04 8.99
C GLY A 333 12.35 27.02 7.65
N ARG A 334 13.06 27.01 6.51
CA ARG A 334 12.45 26.87 5.18
C ARG A 334 11.60 25.59 5.12
N LEU A 335 10.38 25.71 4.64
CA LEU A 335 9.51 24.58 4.35
C LEU A 335 9.81 24.08 2.94
N VAL A 336 9.87 22.76 2.78
CA VAL A 336 9.92 22.11 1.48
C VAL A 336 8.89 20.99 1.45
N ILE A 337 8.03 21.00 0.45
CA ILE A 337 6.94 20.04 0.32
C ILE A 337 7.07 19.26 -0.98
N ALA A 338 6.72 17.98 -0.92
CA ALA A 338 6.61 17.12 -2.08
C ALA A 338 5.14 16.78 -2.32
N THR A 339 4.68 16.98 -3.55
CA THR A 339 3.27 16.87 -3.93
C THR A 339 2.99 15.63 -4.78
N TYR A 340 1.75 15.18 -4.80
CA TYR A 340 1.31 14.19 -5.79
C TYR A 340 1.04 14.91 -7.11
N GLY A 341 1.96 14.83 -8.07
CA GLY A 341 1.73 15.24 -9.46
C GLY A 341 2.09 16.69 -9.81
N ARG A 342 2.73 17.45 -8.90
CA ARG A 342 3.25 18.81 -9.18
C ARG A 342 4.66 19.05 -8.65
N GLY A 343 5.42 17.99 -8.38
CA GLY A 343 6.81 18.11 -7.93
C GLY A 343 6.95 18.72 -6.54
N ILE A 344 7.97 19.57 -6.40
CA ILE A 344 8.44 20.14 -5.13
C ILE A 344 8.18 21.64 -5.08
N PHE A 345 7.71 22.11 -3.93
CA PHE A 345 7.59 23.54 -3.62
C PHE A 345 8.33 23.87 -2.34
N PHE A 346 8.80 25.11 -2.21
CA PHE A 346 9.42 25.62 -1.00
C PHE A 346 8.82 26.95 -0.55
N SER A 347 8.93 27.24 0.74
CA SER A 347 8.46 28.48 1.36
C SER A 347 9.42 28.94 2.45
N ASP A 348 9.82 30.20 2.38
CA ASP A 348 10.68 30.88 3.36
C ASP A 348 9.90 31.73 4.37
N ASP A 349 8.59 31.90 4.18
CA ASP A 349 7.73 32.75 5.01
C ASP A 349 6.64 31.98 5.77
N GLY A 350 6.88 30.67 6.00
CA GLY A 350 6.01 29.82 6.81
C GLY A 350 4.70 29.44 6.11
N GLY A 351 4.77 29.21 4.79
CA GLY A 351 3.64 28.74 3.97
C GLY A 351 2.71 29.86 3.49
N VAL A 352 3.14 31.13 3.57
CA VAL A 352 2.36 32.26 3.03
C VAL A 352 2.56 32.35 1.52
N ARG A 353 3.80 32.15 1.05
CA ARG A 353 4.17 32.07 -0.37
C ARG A 353 4.94 30.81 -0.67
N TRP A 354 4.68 30.23 -1.83
CA TRP A 354 5.31 29.02 -2.31
C TRP A 354 5.92 29.21 -3.69
N THR A 355 7.14 28.70 -3.84
CA THR A 355 7.89 28.70 -5.10
C THR A 355 8.12 27.26 -5.53
N ALA A 356 7.93 26.94 -6.82
CA ALA A 356 8.28 25.63 -7.36
C ALA A 356 9.82 25.51 -7.46
N ALA A 357 10.37 24.37 -7.03
CA ALA A 357 11.82 24.19 -6.96
C ALA A 357 12.48 23.95 -8.32
N ASP A 358 11.88 23.11 -9.18
CA ASP A 358 12.47 22.75 -10.48
C ASP A 358 11.38 22.41 -11.53
N PRO A 359 11.44 22.96 -12.75
CA PRO A 359 10.56 22.58 -13.85
C PRO A 359 10.59 21.09 -14.23
N ASP A 360 11.73 20.40 -14.07
CA ASP A 360 11.87 18.98 -14.41
C ASP A 360 11.16 18.05 -13.40
N LEU A 361 10.88 18.59 -12.21
CA LEU A 361 10.05 17.96 -11.19
C LEU A 361 8.57 18.33 -11.33
N ASP A 362 8.26 19.42 -12.04
CA ASP A 362 6.88 19.82 -12.31
C ASP A 362 6.18 18.69 -13.08
N THR A 363 4.95 18.38 -12.70
CA THR A 363 4.15 17.20 -13.14
C THR A 363 4.49 15.81 -12.57
N ARG A 364 5.57 15.64 -11.79
CA ARG A 364 5.98 14.32 -11.28
C ARG A 364 5.21 13.88 -10.02
N PHE A 365 5.04 12.57 -9.86
CA PHE A 365 4.49 11.96 -8.64
C PHE A 365 5.58 11.70 -7.60
N MET A 366 5.58 12.47 -6.52
CA MET A 366 6.55 12.31 -5.44
C MET A 366 6.12 11.21 -4.47
N THR A 367 7.06 10.32 -4.13
CA THR A 367 6.84 9.18 -3.21
C THR A 367 7.50 9.42 -1.85
N CYS A 368 8.64 10.13 -1.82
CA CYS A 368 9.41 10.46 -0.63
C CYS A 368 10.02 11.88 -0.71
N LEU A 369 10.31 12.44 0.45
CA LEU A 369 11.13 13.64 0.63
C LEU A 369 11.84 13.47 1.98
N ALA A 370 13.17 13.46 1.98
CA ALA A 370 13.96 13.18 3.17
C ALA A 370 15.16 14.14 3.25
N GLY A 371 15.57 14.54 4.45
CA GLY A 371 16.66 15.49 4.66
C GLY A 371 17.59 15.02 5.78
N PHE A 372 18.89 14.97 5.49
CA PHE A 372 19.90 14.34 6.36
C PHE A 372 21.23 15.10 6.37
N GLY A 373 22.02 14.85 7.43
CA GLY A 373 23.45 15.18 7.46
C GLY A 373 23.82 16.64 7.73
N THR A 374 25.13 16.87 7.75
CA THR A 374 25.80 18.18 7.82
C THR A 374 27.03 18.15 6.91
N PRO A 375 27.07 18.90 5.77
CA PRO A 375 26.05 19.83 5.29
C PRO A 375 24.72 19.13 5.00
N TYR A 376 23.61 19.86 5.18
CA TYR A 376 22.27 19.32 5.06
C TYR A 376 21.96 19.02 3.60
N ALA A 377 21.71 17.75 3.30
CA ALA A 377 21.34 17.28 1.97
C ALA A 377 19.90 16.78 1.99
N MET A 378 19.17 17.02 0.90
CA MET A 378 17.78 16.64 0.73
C MET A 378 17.65 15.68 -0.44
N TYR A 379 16.76 14.70 -0.32
CA TYR A 379 16.49 13.68 -1.31
C TYR A 379 14.99 13.65 -1.61
N ALA A 380 14.64 13.63 -2.89
CA ALA A 380 13.27 13.50 -3.35
C ALA A 380 13.14 12.26 -4.22
N CYS A 381 12.18 11.41 -3.91
CA CYS A 381 11.90 10.19 -4.66
C CYS A 381 10.69 10.39 -5.56
N THR A 382 10.75 9.78 -6.73
CA THR A 382 9.69 9.77 -7.72
C THR A 382 9.26 8.34 -8.02
N SER A 383 8.07 8.18 -8.58
CA SER A 383 7.61 6.86 -9.05
C SER A 383 8.15 6.47 -10.43
N ASP A 384 8.84 7.37 -11.14
CA ASP A 384 9.17 7.19 -12.56
C ASP A 384 10.53 7.76 -13.03
N ALA A 385 11.21 8.57 -12.22
CA ALA A 385 12.54 9.13 -12.51
C ALA A 385 13.63 8.74 -11.52
N GLY A 386 13.31 8.01 -10.45
CA GLY A 386 14.24 7.69 -9.38
C GLY A 386 14.35 8.82 -8.36
N ILE A 387 15.58 9.12 -7.95
CA ILE A 387 15.93 10.00 -6.85
C ILE A 387 16.60 11.28 -7.36
N PHE A 388 16.21 12.41 -6.78
CA PHE A 388 16.87 13.70 -6.94
C PHE A 388 17.49 14.13 -5.62
N THR A 389 18.57 14.92 -5.67
CA THR A 389 19.25 15.47 -4.50
C THR A 389 19.42 16.98 -4.58
N SER A 390 19.35 17.66 -3.44
CA SER A 390 19.58 19.09 -3.27
C SER A 390 20.50 19.34 -2.07
N THR A 391 21.38 20.35 -2.18
CA THR A 391 22.33 20.73 -1.13
C THR A 391 22.29 22.23 -0.78
N ASP A 392 21.37 22.97 -1.40
CA ASP A 392 21.20 24.43 -1.24
C ASP A 392 19.88 24.78 -0.52
N GLY A 393 19.30 23.82 0.20
CA GLY A 393 18.05 24.02 0.90
C GLY A 393 16.81 23.88 0.02
N GLY A 394 16.93 23.16 -1.09
CA GLY A 394 15.81 22.80 -1.96
C GLY A 394 15.53 23.80 -3.08
N ASP A 395 16.46 24.73 -3.36
CA ASP A 395 16.36 25.68 -4.48
C ASP A 395 16.66 24.96 -5.81
N GLU A 396 17.73 24.15 -5.88
CA GLU A 396 18.07 23.36 -7.06
C GLU A 396 18.11 21.85 -6.74
N TRP A 397 17.68 21.04 -7.71
CA TRP A 397 17.63 19.58 -7.61
C TRP A 397 18.38 18.92 -8.76
N THR A 398 19.17 17.91 -8.44
CA THR A 398 19.97 17.16 -9.43
C THR A 398 19.60 15.70 -9.41
N LEU A 399 19.47 15.08 -10.59
CA LEU A 399 19.16 13.65 -10.70
C LEU A 399 20.30 12.81 -10.13
N LEU A 400 19.99 11.96 -9.15
CA LEU A 400 20.90 11.04 -8.48
C LEU A 400 20.34 9.61 -8.56
N SER A 401 20.26 9.07 -9.77
CA SER A 401 19.65 7.74 -10.03
C SER A 401 20.57 6.76 -10.74
N ASP A 402 21.82 7.14 -10.98
CA ASP A 402 22.79 6.26 -11.63
C ASP A 402 22.98 4.97 -10.81
N GLY A 403 22.90 3.82 -11.48
CA GLY A 403 23.01 2.50 -10.85
C GLY A 403 21.73 1.89 -10.25
N LEU A 404 20.60 2.62 -10.24
CA LEU A 404 19.29 2.04 -9.88
C LEU A 404 18.73 1.19 -11.03
N LEU A 405 18.28 -0.03 -10.76
CA LEU A 405 17.61 -0.87 -11.76
C LEU A 405 16.12 -0.53 -11.93
N SER A 406 15.53 0.15 -10.94
CA SER A 406 14.20 0.74 -11.02
C SER A 406 14.20 2.20 -10.58
N LEU A 407 13.42 2.99 -11.31
CA LEU A 407 13.18 4.40 -11.02
C LEU A 407 11.95 4.62 -10.14
N ASP A 408 11.17 3.57 -9.83
CA ASP A 408 10.09 3.63 -8.85
C ASP A 408 10.68 3.47 -7.44
N THR A 409 10.92 4.60 -6.79
CA THR A 409 11.61 4.66 -5.49
C THR A 409 10.63 4.85 -4.36
N ALA A 410 10.68 3.99 -3.35
CA ALA A 410 9.81 4.04 -2.18
C ALA A 410 10.29 5.02 -1.10
N GLY A 411 11.61 5.15 -0.90
CA GLY A 411 12.17 6.04 0.11
C GLY A 411 13.70 5.96 0.26
N VAL A 412 14.25 6.86 1.08
CA VAL A 412 15.69 6.97 1.35
C VAL A 412 15.93 7.04 2.87
N ALA A 413 16.97 6.34 3.34
CA ALA A 413 17.43 6.37 4.72
C ALA A 413 18.90 6.77 4.79
N HIS A 414 19.28 7.46 5.88
CA HIS A 414 20.66 7.82 6.13
C HIS A 414 21.08 7.42 7.55
N ASP A 415 22.23 6.77 7.66
CA ASP A 415 22.88 6.48 8.93
C ASP A 415 23.91 7.55 9.25
N ALA A 416 23.51 8.53 10.08
CA ALA A 416 24.34 9.69 10.41
C ALA A 416 25.68 9.36 11.08
N VAL A 417 25.82 8.17 11.66
CA VAL A 417 27.06 7.77 12.35
C VAL A 417 28.08 7.16 11.38
N SER A 418 27.64 6.36 10.40
CA SER A 418 28.55 5.81 9.37
C SER A 418 28.65 6.68 8.12
N GLY A 419 27.69 7.58 7.90
CA GLY A 419 27.55 8.36 6.68
C GLY A 419 26.92 7.60 5.51
N ARG A 420 26.44 6.37 5.71
CA ARG A 420 25.86 5.52 4.66
C ARG A 420 24.43 5.94 4.35
N THR A 421 24.06 5.90 3.07
CA THR A 421 22.71 6.24 2.59
C THR A 421 22.15 5.08 1.76
N PHE A 422 20.89 4.73 2.01
CA PHE A 422 20.20 3.61 1.39
C PHE A 422 18.91 4.05 0.70
N ALA A 423 18.52 3.38 -0.38
CA ALA A 423 17.27 3.60 -1.09
C ALA A 423 16.54 2.29 -1.37
N GLY A 424 15.23 2.27 -1.12
CA GLY A 424 14.35 1.16 -1.50
C GLY A 424 13.63 1.45 -2.81
N THR A 425 13.63 0.50 -3.73
CA THR A 425 12.92 0.57 -5.01
C THR A 425 12.08 -0.69 -5.23
N THR A 426 11.26 -0.69 -6.27
CA THR A 426 10.53 -1.92 -6.67
C THR A 426 11.46 -3.07 -7.02
N GLU A 427 12.71 -2.82 -7.40
CA GLU A 427 13.71 -3.84 -7.81
C GLU A 427 14.82 -4.01 -6.76
N GLY A 428 14.58 -3.65 -5.50
CA GLY A 428 15.49 -3.98 -4.40
C GLY A 428 15.97 -2.79 -3.57
N LEU A 429 16.95 -3.08 -2.71
CA LEU A 429 17.59 -2.14 -1.80
C LEU A 429 18.96 -1.74 -2.35
N TYR A 430 19.30 -0.47 -2.26
CA TYR A 430 20.52 0.10 -2.84
C TYR A 430 21.27 0.93 -1.80
N GLU A 431 22.59 0.97 -1.90
CA GLU A 431 23.47 1.84 -1.12
C GLU A 431 24.17 2.85 -2.04
N LEU A 432 24.27 4.11 -1.60
CA LEU A 432 24.92 5.19 -2.34
C LEU A 432 26.43 5.18 -2.12
N GLY A 433 27.20 4.98 -3.20
CA GLY A 433 28.65 5.12 -3.25
C GLY A 433 29.07 6.34 -4.08
N GLY A 434 29.40 7.45 -3.42
CA GLY A 434 29.72 8.70 -4.12
C GLY A 434 28.50 9.27 -4.82
N SER A 435 28.40 9.08 -6.14
CA SER A 435 27.28 9.53 -6.98
C SER A 435 26.49 8.38 -7.64
N THR A 436 26.80 7.13 -7.32
CA THR A 436 26.22 5.95 -7.97
C THR A 436 25.63 5.01 -6.91
N TRP A 437 24.46 4.46 -7.20
CA TRP A 437 23.79 3.47 -6.39
C TRP A 437 24.26 2.06 -6.76
N THR A 438 24.49 1.24 -5.76
CA THR A 438 24.81 -0.18 -5.93
C THR A 438 23.83 -1.02 -5.16
N ALA A 439 23.36 -2.13 -5.76
CA ALA A 439 22.49 -3.07 -5.08
C ALA A 439 23.12 -3.51 -3.75
N PHE A 440 22.36 -3.40 -2.67
CA PHE A 440 22.74 -3.76 -1.32
C PHE A 440 21.92 -4.97 -0.90
N GLU A 441 22.58 -6.12 -0.74
CA GLU A 441 21.95 -7.39 -0.39
C GLU A 441 22.28 -7.76 1.07
N PRO A 442 21.47 -7.34 2.05
CA PRO A 442 21.58 -7.77 3.43
C PRO A 442 21.06 -9.22 3.60
N GLY A 443 21.67 -10.17 2.91
CA GLY A 443 21.22 -11.57 2.86
C GLY A 443 20.11 -11.83 1.83
N CYS A 444 19.34 -12.91 2.00
CA CYS A 444 18.25 -13.30 1.09
C CYS A 444 17.01 -12.39 1.24
N LEU A 445 17.11 -11.12 0.86
CA LEU A 445 15.91 -10.35 0.54
C LEU A 445 15.28 -10.94 -0.72
N PRO A 446 13.99 -11.26 -0.72
CA PRO A 446 13.30 -11.60 -1.96
C PRO A 446 13.19 -10.34 -2.84
N ASP A 447 13.66 -10.42 -4.09
CA ASP A 447 13.22 -9.53 -5.15
C ASP A 447 11.81 -9.94 -5.59
N PRO A 448 10.84 -9.02 -5.86
CA PRO A 448 10.85 -7.54 -5.85
C PRO A 448 9.97 -6.90 -4.75
N GLY A 449 10.01 -5.55 -4.62
CA GLY A 449 9.04 -4.75 -3.86
C GLY A 449 9.53 -4.18 -2.53
N VAL A 450 10.75 -3.63 -2.48
CA VAL A 450 11.31 -3.03 -1.27
C VAL A 450 10.69 -1.65 -1.01
N GLY A 451 10.13 -1.47 0.18
CA GLY A 451 9.55 -0.22 0.66
C GLY A 451 10.57 0.74 1.28
N GLU A 452 10.08 1.77 1.98
CA GLU A 452 10.91 2.82 2.56
C GLU A 452 11.90 2.23 3.61
N PRO A 453 13.23 2.34 3.38
CA PRO A 453 14.22 1.93 4.38
C PRO A 453 14.23 2.89 5.57
N VAL A 454 14.61 2.39 6.74
CA VAL A 454 14.79 3.18 7.97
C VAL A 454 15.98 2.68 8.76
N VAL A 455 16.80 3.60 9.28
CA VAL A 455 17.90 3.28 10.20
C VAL A 455 17.39 3.44 11.64
N VAL A 456 17.55 2.40 12.46
CA VAL A 456 17.09 2.33 13.85
C VAL A 456 18.28 2.07 14.77
N THR A 457 18.35 2.78 15.90
CA THR A 457 19.38 2.55 16.92
C THR A 457 18.76 1.87 18.14
N ASP A 458 19.25 0.68 18.50
CA ASP A 458 18.86 -0.03 19.73
C ASP A 458 20.04 -0.03 20.69
N GLY A 459 19.90 0.60 21.86
CA GLY A 459 20.98 0.76 22.83
C GLY A 459 21.62 -0.54 23.34
N ALA A 460 20.92 -1.68 23.24
CA ALA A 460 21.46 -3.00 23.62
C ALA A 460 21.95 -3.82 22.42
N ALA A 461 21.38 -3.60 21.23
CA ALA A 461 21.61 -4.44 20.06
C ALA A 461 22.45 -3.77 18.96
N GLY A 462 22.70 -2.46 19.04
CA GLY A 462 23.44 -1.68 18.04
C GLY A 462 22.53 -1.00 17.02
N ARG A 463 23.08 -0.59 15.88
CA ARG A 463 22.32 0.06 14.80
C ARG A 463 21.88 -0.98 13.77
N PHE A 464 20.68 -0.79 13.24
CA PHE A 464 20.08 -1.68 12.26
C PHE A 464 19.42 -0.89 11.13
N LEU A 465 19.51 -1.43 9.92
CA LEU A 465 18.65 -1.04 8.82
C LEU A 465 17.40 -1.92 8.83
N VAL A 466 16.23 -1.30 8.73
CA VAL A 466 14.94 -1.97 8.65
C VAL A 466 14.28 -1.61 7.32
N VAL A 467 13.76 -2.61 6.62
CA VAL A 467 13.02 -2.43 5.36
C VAL A 467 11.74 -3.26 5.37
N SER A 468 10.68 -2.74 4.75
CA SER A 468 9.50 -3.55 4.41
C SER A 468 9.66 -4.13 3.02
N VAL A 469 9.20 -5.35 2.78
CA VAL A 469 9.15 -5.97 1.45
C VAL A 469 7.72 -6.41 1.17
N ALA A 470 7.19 -6.00 0.02
CA ALA A 470 5.83 -6.29 -0.40
C ALA A 470 5.59 -7.81 -0.44
N GLY A 471 4.66 -8.29 0.38
CA GLY A 471 4.34 -9.73 0.49
C GLY A 471 5.26 -10.55 1.39
N TYR A 472 6.31 -9.95 1.97
CA TYR A 472 7.30 -10.68 2.79
C TYR A 472 7.60 -10.05 4.17
N GLY A 473 6.93 -8.94 4.51
CA GLY A 473 7.00 -8.35 5.86
C GLY A 473 8.20 -7.44 6.09
N LEU A 474 8.72 -7.39 7.32
CA LEU A 474 9.85 -6.53 7.71
C LEU A 474 11.15 -7.33 7.84
N PHE A 475 12.23 -6.78 7.28
CA PHE A 475 13.57 -7.31 7.40
C PHE A 475 14.43 -6.34 8.20
N ARG A 476 15.38 -6.89 8.97
CA ARG A 476 16.36 -6.11 9.71
C ARG A 476 17.77 -6.59 9.39
N HIS A 477 18.72 -5.67 9.28
CA HIS A 477 20.13 -5.97 9.06
C HIS A 477 21.02 -5.12 9.96
N PRO A 478 22.03 -5.70 10.64
CA PRO A 478 22.99 -4.93 11.44
C PRO A 478 23.82 -3.96 10.57
N LEU A 479 24.09 -2.73 11.05
CA LEU A 479 24.82 -1.69 10.30
C LEU A 479 26.25 -1.40 10.79
#